data_AF-A0A7C2VIJ3-F1
#
_entry.id   AF-A0A7C2VIJ3-F1
#
_cell.length_a   1.000
_cell.length_b   1.000
_cell.length_c   1.000
_cell.angle_alpha   90.00
_cell.angle_beta   90.00
_cell.angle_gamma   90.00
#
_symmetry.space_group_name_H-M   'P 1'
#
loop_
_entity.id
_entity.type
_entity.pdbx_description
1 polymer ?
#
loop_
_entity_poly.entity_id
_entity_poly.type
_entity_poly.pdbx_seq_one_letter_code
_entity_poly.pdbx_strand_id
1 'polypeptide(L)'
;MPYCPRCRCEYAPGVMRCPDCGVLLRDLPPKRPPRRPPIFIEDLYVPGAALLTLLVSAGLLYLRLAAEWGQVPEPFGSMVRAQPPCFTAFYAIATVAAAAILALGFLNWLIRRD
;
A
#
# COMPACT_ATOMS: atom_id res chain seq x y z
N MET A 1 -23.66 22.48 -10.09
CA MET A 1 -22.88 23.58 -9.47
C MET A 1 -23.14 24.82 -10.30
N PRO A 2 -23.59 25.94 -9.71
CA PRO A 2 -23.81 27.19 -10.44
C PRO A 2 -22.49 27.74 -10.98
N TYR A 3 -22.50 28.22 -12.21
CA TYR A 3 -21.32 28.71 -12.90
C TYR A 3 -21.63 29.95 -13.75
N CYS A 4 -20.69 30.87 -13.79
CA CYS A 4 -20.83 32.10 -14.55
C CYS A 4 -20.36 31.91 -16.00
N PRO A 5 -21.22 32.09 -17.02
CA PRO A 5 -20.83 31.92 -18.42
C PRO A 5 -19.87 32.99 -18.94
N ARG A 6 -19.72 34.12 -18.22
CA ARG A 6 -18.78 35.20 -18.57
C ARG A 6 -17.42 35.05 -17.90
N CYS A 7 -17.42 34.99 -16.57
CA CYS A 7 -16.19 34.94 -15.76
C CYS A 7 -15.57 33.54 -15.70
N ARG A 8 -16.37 32.51 -16.03
CA ARG A 8 -16.00 31.10 -15.92
C ARG A 8 -15.69 30.61 -14.51
N CYS A 9 -16.17 31.32 -13.49
CA CYS A 9 -16.05 30.91 -12.10
C CYS A 9 -17.21 30.02 -11.67
N GLU A 10 -16.90 29.01 -10.86
CA GLU A 10 -17.88 28.15 -10.18
C GLU A 10 -18.23 28.74 -8.81
N TYR A 11 -19.50 28.61 -8.42
CA TYR A 11 -20.02 29.15 -7.17
C TYR A 11 -20.69 28.06 -6.32
N ALA A 12 -20.82 28.34 -5.02
CA ALA A 12 -21.57 27.50 -4.11
C ALA A 12 -23.07 27.44 -4.49
N PRO A 13 -23.76 26.33 -4.23
CA PRO A 13 -25.21 26.24 -4.42
C PRO A 13 -25.94 27.30 -3.57
N GLY A 14 -26.95 27.94 -4.15
CA GLY A 14 -27.68 29.05 -3.53
C GLY A 14 -27.31 30.44 -4.06
N VAL A 15 -26.19 30.59 -4.76
CA VAL A 15 -25.85 31.82 -5.47
C VAL A 15 -26.57 31.84 -6.83
N MET A 16 -27.39 32.85 -7.09
CA MET A 16 -28.18 32.98 -8.33
C MET A 16 -27.52 33.89 -9.37
N ARG A 17 -26.69 34.85 -8.94
CA ARG A 17 -26.04 35.86 -9.79
C ARG A 17 -24.56 35.97 -9.48
N CYS A 18 -23.76 36.19 -10.52
CA CYS A 18 -22.33 36.47 -10.38
C CYS A 18 -22.12 37.82 -9.66
N PRO A 19 -21.35 37.89 -8.57
CA PRO A 19 -21.07 39.15 -7.87
C PRO A 19 -20.25 40.13 -8.73
N ASP A 20 -19.42 39.62 -9.64
CA ASP A 20 -18.51 40.46 -10.43
C ASP A 20 -19.16 41.00 -11.71
N CYS A 21 -19.96 40.18 -12.40
CA CYS A 21 -20.51 40.54 -13.71
C CYS A 21 -22.04 40.66 -13.75
N GLY A 22 -22.73 40.36 -12.65
CA GLY A 22 -24.18 40.52 -12.49
C GLY A 22 -25.07 39.53 -13.28
N VAL A 23 -24.48 38.61 -14.06
CA VAL A 23 -25.23 37.66 -14.90
C VAL A 23 -25.75 36.49 -14.08
N LEU A 24 -26.91 35.95 -14.47
CA LEU A 24 -27.49 34.73 -13.92
C LEU A 24 -26.55 33.53 -14.11
N LEU A 25 -26.29 32.81 -13.01
CA LEU A 25 -25.49 31.61 -13.03
C LEU A 25 -26.26 30.47 -13.71
N ARG A 26 -25.55 29.59 -14.40
CA ARG A 26 -26.10 28.37 -15.02
C ARG A 26 -25.58 27.14 -14.29
N ASP A 27 -26.40 26.11 -14.16
CA ASP A 27 -25.94 24.85 -13.60
C ASP A 27 -25.05 24.10 -14.59
N LEU A 28 -23.84 23.75 -14.16
CA LEU A 28 -23.10 22.68 -14.81
C LEU A 28 -23.83 21.35 -14.60
N PRO A 29 -23.79 20.45 -15.61
CA PRO A 29 -24.20 19.07 -15.40
C PRO A 29 -23.39 18.48 -14.23
N PRO A 30 -23.99 17.57 -13.43
CA PRO A 30 -23.29 16.96 -12.32
C PRO A 30 -21.98 16.35 -12.83
N LYS A 31 -20.86 16.80 -12.26
CA LYS A 31 -19.54 16.23 -12.53
C LYS A 31 -19.66 14.74 -12.19
N ARG A 32 -19.57 13.87 -13.20
CA ARG A 32 -19.56 12.42 -12.96
C ARG A 32 -18.50 12.16 -11.89
N PRO A 33 -18.80 11.39 -10.83
CA PRO A 33 -17.79 11.05 -9.85
C PRO A 33 -16.59 10.49 -10.60
N PRO A 34 -15.36 10.86 -10.22
CA PRO A 34 -14.17 10.34 -10.87
C PRO A 34 -14.32 8.82 -10.92
N ARG A 35 -14.32 8.27 -12.14
CA ARG A 35 -14.40 6.83 -12.37
C ARG A 35 -13.18 6.27 -11.63
N ARG A 36 -13.40 5.60 -10.49
CA ARG A 36 -12.31 4.93 -9.77
C ARG A 36 -11.61 4.04 -10.81
N PRO A 37 -10.29 4.17 -11.01
CA PRO A 37 -9.60 3.33 -11.98
C PRO A 37 -9.86 1.85 -11.64
N PRO A 38 -10.03 1.00 -12.66
CA PRO A 38 -10.37 -0.40 -12.46
C PRO A 38 -9.22 -1.10 -11.73
N ILE A 39 -9.49 -1.59 -10.52
CA ILE A 39 -8.66 -2.50 -9.72
C ILE A 39 -7.24 -1.95 -9.47
N PHE A 40 -7.08 -1.37 -8.28
CA PHE A 40 -5.88 -0.70 -7.79
C PHE A 40 -4.68 -1.66 -7.81
N ILE A 41 -3.58 -1.24 -8.45
CA ILE A 41 -2.26 -1.87 -8.34
C ILE A 41 -1.89 -2.04 -6.85
N GLU A 42 -2.34 -1.13 -5.99
CA GLU A 42 -2.14 -1.20 -4.54
C GLU A 42 -2.74 -2.44 -3.87
N ASP A 43 -3.88 -2.98 -4.35
CA ASP A 43 -4.50 -4.19 -3.76
C ASP A 43 -3.66 -5.45 -4.02
N LEU A 44 -2.87 -5.46 -5.10
CA LEU A 44 -1.94 -6.54 -5.43
C LEU A 44 -0.52 -6.27 -4.91
N TYR A 45 -0.10 -5.02 -4.89
CA TYR A 45 1.25 -4.62 -4.49
C TYR A 45 1.54 -4.92 -3.02
N VAL A 46 0.61 -4.61 -2.12
CA VAL A 46 0.79 -4.85 -0.68
C VAL A 46 0.95 -6.34 -0.35
N PRO A 47 0.03 -7.26 -0.75
CA PRO A 47 0.21 -8.68 -0.47
C PRO A 47 1.40 -9.27 -1.25
N GLY A 48 1.66 -8.82 -2.48
CA GLY A 48 2.82 -9.26 -3.25
C GLY A 48 4.15 -8.90 -2.57
N ALA A 49 4.28 -7.65 -2.12
CA ALA A 49 5.46 -7.19 -1.39
C ALA A 49 5.61 -7.94 -0.05
N ALA A 50 4.53 -8.10 0.71
CA ALA A 50 4.55 -8.84 1.98
C ALA A 50 4.97 -10.31 1.77
N LEU A 51 4.48 -10.99 0.73
CA LEU A 51 4.89 -12.35 0.40
C LEU A 51 6.37 -12.43 0.05
N LEU A 52 6.87 -11.52 -0.79
CA LEU A 52 8.28 -11.49 -1.14
C LEU A 52 9.15 -11.23 0.10
N THR A 53 8.78 -10.26 0.94
CA THR A 53 9.48 -9.96 2.19
C THR A 53 9.47 -11.16 3.13
N LEU A 54 8.34 -11.87 3.24
CA LEU A 54 8.23 -13.08 4.06
C LEU A 54 9.22 -14.16 3.59
N LEU A 55 9.23 -14.46 2.29
CA LEU A 55 10.10 -15.49 1.71
C LEU A 55 11.58 -15.16 1.89
N VAL A 56 11.97 -13.92 1.58
CA VAL A 56 13.38 -13.49 1.69
C VAL A 56 13.83 -13.45 3.16
N SER A 57 13.05 -12.84 4.04
CA SER A 57 13.41 -12.75 5.47
C SER A 57 13.45 -14.11 6.15
N ALA A 58 12.47 -14.98 5.88
CA ALA A 58 12.44 -16.34 6.42
C ALA A 58 13.61 -17.17 5.89
N GLY A 59 13.95 -17.05 4.61
CA GLY A 59 15.10 -17.72 4.01
C GLY A 59 16.43 -17.28 4.64
N LEU A 60 16.62 -15.98 4.86
CA LEU A 60 17.81 -15.44 5.52
C LEU A 60 17.89 -15.84 7.00
N LEU A 61 16.75 -15.83 7.71
CA LEU A 61 16.68 -16.30 9.09
C LEU A 61 17.01 -17.79 9.18
N TYR A 62 16.47 -18.61 8.28
CA TYR A 62 16.77 -20.04 8.20
C TYR A 62 18.25 -20.28 7.91
N LEU A 63 18.81 -19.61 6.91
CA LEU A 63 20.24 -19.72 6.56
C LEU A 63 21.13 -19.40 7.77
N ARG A 64 20.77 -18.37 8.52
CA ARG A 64 21.47 -17.97 9.73
C ARG A 64 21.43 -19.06 10.80
N LEU A 65 20.24 -19.59 11.09
CA LEU A 65 20.07 -20.68 12.07
C LEU A 65 20.79 -21.96 11.63
N ALA A 66 20.72 -22.30 10.35
CA ALA A 66 21.42 -23.44 9.77
C ALA A 66 22.94 -23.29 9.88
N ALA A 67 23.47 -22.07 9.71
CA ALA A 67 24.90 -21.79 9.88
C ALA A 67 25.36 -21.96 11.33
N GLU A 68 24.55 -21.54 12.31
CA GLU A 68 24.81 -21.76 13.74
C GLU A 68 24.83 -23.26 14.09
N TRP A 69 23.97 -24.05 13.45
CA TRP A 69 23.96 -25.51 13.61
C TRP A 69 25.04 -26.24 12.81
N GLY A 70 25.91 -25.53 12.10
CA GLY A 70 26.98 -26.13 11.30
C GLY A 70 26.49 -26.90 10.07
N GLN A 71 25.27 -26.63 9.60
CA GLN A 71 24.70 -27.27 8.40
C GLN A 71 25.17 -26.61 7.10
N VAL A 72 25.78 -25.42 7.18
CA VAL A 72 26.23 -24.65 6.01
C VAL A 72 27.73 -24.91 5.78
N PRO A 73 28.13 -25.31 4.55
CA PRO A 73 29.53 -25.58 4.24
C PRO A 73 30.40 -24.31 4.28
N GLU A 74 31.69 -24.49 4.59
CA GLU A 74 32.66 -23.40 4.53
C GLU A 74 33.05 -23.09 3.07
N PRO A 75 33.33 -21.81 2.72
CA PRO A 75 33.50 -20.65 3.60
C PRO A 75 32.20 -19.89 3.92
N PHE A 76 31.05 -20.31 3.38
CA PHE A 76 29.80 -19.59 3.57
C PHE A 76 29.30 -19.62 5.02
N GLY A 77 29.48 -20.75 5.72
CA GLY A 77 29.09 -20.90 7.11
C GLY A 77 29.75 -19.87 8.04
N SER A 78 31.07 -19.67 7.92
CA SER A 78 31.79 -18.66 8.71
C SER A 78 31.42 -17.23 8.33
N MET A 79 31.20 -16.94 7.05
CA MET A 79 30.74 -15.61 6.60
C MET A 79 29.35 -15.26 7.17
N VAL A 80 28.42 -16.22 7.19
CA VAL A 80 27.09 -16.02 7.78
C VAL A 80 27.20 -15.86 9.30
N ARG A 81 27.95 -16.72 10.00
CA ARG A 81 28.15 -16.59 11.46
C ARG A 81 28.81 -15.27 11.86
N ALA A 82 29.66 -14.70 11.01
CA ALA A 82 30.33 -13.43 11.26
C ALA A 82 29.39 -12.22 11.29
N GLN A 83 28.16 -12.28 10.74
CA GLN A 83 27.28 -11.11 10.81
C GLN A 83 26.82 -10.85 12.26
N PRO A 84 26.54 -9.60 12.64
CA PRO A 84 26.06 -9.26 13.98
C PRO A 84 24.71 -9.90 14.34
N PRO A 85 24.44 -10.20 15.63
CA PRO A 85 23.18 -10.80 16.07
C PRO A 85 21.95 -9.90 15.84
N CYS A 86 22.14 -8.58 15.65
CA CYS A 86 21.05 -7.68 15.31
C CYS A 86 20.40 -8.02 13.96
N PHE A 87 21.12 -8.65 13.03
CA PHE A 87 20.55 -9.12 11.76
C PHE A 87 19.57 -10.27 11.98
N THR A 88 19.84 -11.19 12.90
CA THR A 88 18.89 -12.26 13.25
C THR A 88 17.58 -11.68 13.77
N ALA A 89 17.65 -10.70 14.68
CA ALA A 89 16.47 -10.02 15.20
C ALA A 89 15.71 -9.29 14.09
N PHE A 90 16.43 -8.61 13.20
CA PHE A 90 15.84 -7.93 12.05
C PHE A 90 15.08 -8.88 11.13
N TYR A 91 15.69 -10.02 10.75
CA TYR A 91 15.02 -11.02 9.89
C TYR A 91 13.79 -11.61 10.58
N ALA A 92 13.88 -11.93 11.88
CA ALA A 92 12.76 -12.46 12.65
C ALA A 92 11.57 -11.46 12.70
N ILE A 93 11.85 -10.19 12.99
CA ILE A 93 10.81 -9.14 13.02
C ILE A 93 10.19 -8.98 11.63
N ALA A 94 11.00 -8.93 10.58
CA ALA A 94 10.52 -8.80 9.21
C ALA A 94 9.62 -9.99 8.80
N THR A 95 10.01 -11.22 9.15
CA THR A 95 9.21 -12.43 8.91
C THR A 95 7.87 -12.38 9.62
N VAL A 96 7.85 -12.03 10.91
CA VAL A 96 6.61 -11.96 11.70
C VAL A 96 5.69 -10.85 11.18
N ALA A 97 6.24 -9.67 10.90
CA ALA A 97 5.47 -8.54 10.38
C ALA A 97 4.86 -8.85 9.00
N ALA A 98 5.64 -9.44 8.10
CA ALA A 98 5.16 -9.82 6.77
C ALA A 98 4.06 -10.90 6.84
N ALA A 99 4.24 -11.91 7.69
CA ALA A 99 3.22 -12.93 7.93
C ALA A 99 1.92 -12.33 8.49
N ALA A 100 2.03 -11.39 9.44
CA ALA A 100 0.87 -10.71 10.02
C ALA A 100 0.11 -9.89 8.97
N ILE A 101 0.80 -9.15 8.09
CA ILE A 101 0.18 -8.39 7.01
C ILE A 101 -0.60 -9.31 6.06
N LEU A 102 -0.01 -10.44 5.66
CA LEU A 102 -0.68 -11.42 4.81
C LEU A 102 -1.91 -12.03 5.49
N ALA A 103 -1.79 -12.39 6.77
CA ALA A 103 -2.90 -12.96 7.54
C ALA A 103 -4.07 -11.98 7.68
N LEU A 104 -3.78 -10.71 8.01
CA LEU A 104 -4.79 -9.66 8.10
C LEU A 104 -5.42 -9.36 6.74
N GLY A 105 -4.62 -9.31 5.68
CA GLY A 105 -5.11 -9.12 4.30
C GLY A 105 -6.03 -10.25 3.87
N PHE A 106 -5.66 -11.50 4.17
CA PHE A 106 -6.47 -12.68 3.90
C PHE A 106 -7.77 -12.68 4.70
N LEU A 107 -7.72 -12.32 5.98
CA LEU A 107 -8.92 -12.21 6.83
C LEU A 107 -9.88 -11.13 6.31
N ASN A 108 -9.37 -9.96 5.95
CA ASN A 108 -10.18 -8.88 5.37
C ASN A 108 -10.77 -9.29 4.02
N TRP A 109 -10.05 -10.08 3.22
CA TRP A 109 -10.59 -10.64 1.98
C TRP A 109 -11.71 -11.65 2.24
N LEU A 110 -11.57 -12.52 3.24
CA LEU A 110 -12.62 -13.46 3.65
C LEU A 110 -13.89 -12.73 4.08
N ILE A 111 -13.76 -11.72 4.96
CA ILE A 111 -14.89 -10.91 5.42
C ILE A 111 -15.53 -10.14 4.24
N ARG A 112 -14.71 -9.68 3.30
CA ARG A 112 -15.05 -9.05 2.01
C ARG A 112 -16.00 -9.85 1.10
N ARG A 113 -15.99 -11.17 1.27
CA ARG A 113 -16.50 -12.11 0.26
C ARG A 113 -17.96 -12.50 0.48
N ASP A 114 -18.50 -12.30 1.68
CA ASP A 114 -19.91 -12.49 2.05
C ASP A 114 -20.76 -11.24 1.73
#